data_AF-A0A2V6G5W9-F1
#
_entry.id   AF-A0A2V6G5W9-F1
#
_cell.length_a   1.000
_cell.length_b   1.000
_cell.length_c   1.000
_cell.angle_alpha   90.00
_cell.angle_beta   90.00
_cell.angle_gamma   90.00
#
_symmetry.space_group_name_H-M   'P 1'
#
loop_
_entity.id
_entity.type
_entity.pdbx_description
1 polymer ?
#
loop_
_entity_poly.entity_id
_entity_poly.type
_entity_poly.pdbx_seq_one_letter_code
_entity_poly.pdbx_strand_id
1 'polypeptide(L)'
;MKTHFTAVLAGGLLYAPFASAAENATALTADRISVFQAPLVCPAAPQIGCGSASKPILLDLEKQPGVFQAWLNRAGTIIAVVWKPESDTETRSKVATGLKEDRATELQGDSRDKAVQNFLSGKGWYHGADVDRLSEEEADIIAARLVHWVQAKSELTKDKAEGLQRAFSDTLRKDLTGKSVGPNHLEDIAREYLDQEQIKILKQAIKDEEAIENGERPVPKEG
;
A
#
# COMPACT_ATOMS: atom_id res chain seq x y z
N MET A 1 4.68 86.48 -19.11
CA MET A 1 3.65 85.88 -20.00
C MET A 1 4.22 84.57 -20.55
N LYS A 2 3.48 83.47 -20.40
CA LYS A 2 3.71 82.12 -20.99
C LYS A 2 4.78 81.22 -20.35
N THR A 3 4.30 80.46 -19.35
CA THR A 3 4.51 79.03 -19.03
C THR A 3 5.50 78.20 -19.85
N HIS A 4 6.31 77.38 -19.16
CA HIS A 4 6.52 75.92 -19.37
C HIS A 4 7.16 75.35 -18.08
N PHE A 5 6.47 74.54 -17.29
CA PHE A 5 6.29 73.07 -17.34
C PHE A 5 7.54 72.22 -16.98
N THR A 6 7.28 71.34 -16.02
CA THR A 6 8.10 70.43 -15.22
C THR A 6 8.75 69.28 -16.00
N ALA A 7 9.90 68.78 -15.55
CA ALA A 7 10.28 67.36 -15.71
C ALA A 7 11.28 66.94 -14.62
N VAL A 8 10.85 66.03 -13.74
CA VAL A 8 11.67 65.32 -12.74
C VAL A 8 12.23 64.07 -13.41
N LEU A 9 13.55 63.87 -13.31
CA LEU A 9 14.24 62.64 -13.71
C LEU A 9 14.10 61.59 -12.61
N ALA A 10 13.29 60.55 -12.84
CA ALA A 10 13.28 59.33 -12.04
C ALA A 10 14.15 58.27 -12.74
N GLY A 11 15.29 57.93 -12.12
CA GLY A 11 16.19 56.87 -12.56
C GLY A 11 15.54 55.49 -12.39
N GLY A 12 15.61 54.68 -13.45
CA GLY A 12 15.01 53.35 -13.51
C GLY A 12 15.76 52.32 -12.67
N LEU A 13 15.02 51.58 -11.85
CA LEU A 13 15.39 50.26 -11.36
C LEU A 13 15.09 49.23 -12.46
N LEU A 14 16.14 48.56 -12.94
CA LEU A 14 16.03 47.40 -13.82
C LEU A 14 15.44 46.23 -13.04
N TYR A 15 14.14 46.00 -13.21
CA TYR A 15 13.48 44.76 -12.80
C TYR A 15 13.77 43.71 -13.87
N ALA A 16 14.70 42.80 -13.62
CA ALA A 16 14.80 41.56 -14.37
C ALA A 16 13.59 40.68 -13.98
N PRO A 17 12.74 40.23 -14.93
CA PRO A 17 11.73 39.26 -14.58
C PRO A 17 12.45 37.94 -14.30
N PHE A 18 12.34 37.46 -13.07
CA PHE A 18 12.56 36.05 -12.76
C PHE A 18 11.57 35.27 -13.62
N ALA A 19 12.05 34.69 -14.71
CA ALA A 19 11.35 33.63 -15.41
C ALA A 19 11.20 32.49 -14.41
N SER A 20 10.01 32.38 -13.82
CA SER A 20 9.62 31.19 -13.08
C SER A 20 9.69 30.04 -14.07
N ALA A 21 10.67 29.15 -13.85
CA ALA A 21 10.68 27.82 -14.39
C ALA A 21 9.44 27.11 -13.84
N ALA A 22 8.32 27.24 -14.54
CA ALA A 22 7.25 26.26 -14.47
C ALA A 22 7.81 25.00 -15.13
N GLU A 23 8.53 24.20 -14.35
CA GLU A 23 8.82 22.81 -14.69
C GLU A 23 7.49 22.13 -15.04
N ASN A 24 7.49 21.43 -16.16
CA ASN A 24 6.35 20.76 -16.76
C ASN A 24 5.68 19.77 -15.81
N ALA A 25 4.79 20.23 -14.95
CA ALA A 25 3.76 19.39 -14.36
C ALA A 25 2.68 19.18 -15.43
N THR A 26 2.90 18.25 -16.36
CA THR A 26 1.80 17.76 -17.20
C THR A 26 0.69 17.26 -16.27
N ALA A 27 -0.46 17.94 -16.30
CA ALA A 27 -1.62 17.54 -15.53
C ALA A 27 -1.94 16.05 -15.78
N LEU A 28 -2.16 15.28 -14.72
CA LEU A 28 -2.68 13.92 -14.80
C LEU A 28 -4.09 13.97 -15.39
N THR A 29 -4.23 13.50 -16.61
CA THR A 29 -5.52 13.45 -17.31
C THR A 29 -6.07 12.02 -17.31
N ALA A 30 -7.40 11.89 -17.36
CA ALA A 30 -8.08 10.60 -17.29
C ALA A 30 -7.66 9.64 -18.40
N ASP A 31 -7.31 10.12 -19.60
CA ASP A 31 -6.85 9.33 -20.75
C ASP A 31 -5.46 8.68 -20.56
N ARG A 32 -4.69 9.16 -19.57
CA ARG A 32 -3.41 8.59 -19.16
C ARG A 32 -3.54 7.55 -18.05
N ILE A 33 -4.76 7.18 -17.66
CA ILE A 33 -5.01 6.25 -16.56
C ILE A 33 -5.81 5.05 -17.06
N SER A 34 -5.24 3.86 -16.88
CA SER A 34 -5.95 2.58 -16.93
C SER A 34 -6.14 2.06 -15.51
N VAL A 35 -7.28 1.42 -15.25
CA VAL A 35 -7.63 0.86 -13.94
C VAL A 35 -8.04 -0.59 -14.09
N PHE A 36 -7.57 -1.43 -13.18
CA PHE A 36 -7.71 -2.89 -13.24
C PHE A 36 -8.30 -3.40 -11.93
N GLN A 37 -9.36 -4.20 -12.01
CA GLN A 37 -9.85 -4.98 -10.89
C GLN A 37 -8.81 -6.05 -10.55
N ALA A 38 -8.35 -6.10 -9.30
CA ALA A 38 -7.34 -7.05 -8.84
C ALA A 38 -7.82 -7.79 -7.57
N PRO A 39 -7.39 -9.05 -7.35
CA PRO A 39 -7.70 -9.80 -6.13
C PRO A 39 -6.54 -9.72 -5.11
N LEU A 40 -6.10 -8.51 -4.76
CA LEU A 40 -4.95 -8.27 -3.88
C LEU A 40 -5.39 -7.87 -2.46
N VAL A 41 -6.56 -8.35 -2.02
CA VAL A 41 -7.04 -8.19 -0.65
C VAL A 41 -6.20 -9.09 0.26
N CYS A 42 -5.85 -8.60 1.46
CA CYS A 42 -5.15 -9.42 2.45
C CYS A 42 -6.12 -10.44 3.09
N PRO A 43 -5.83 -11.76 3.04
CA PRO A 43 -6.67 -12.75 3.71
C PRO A 43 -6.69 -12.58 5.23
N ALA A 44 -5.54 -12.26 5.83
CA ALA A 44 -5.40 -11.98 7.25
C ALA A 44 -6.01 -10.63 7.66
N ALA A 45 -6.25 -9.69 6.73
CA ALA A 45 -6.85 -8.39 7.02
C ALA A 45 -7.79 -7.97 5.87
N PRO A 46 -9.00 -8.57 5.75
CA PRO A 46 -9.86 -8.44 4.57
C PRO A 46 -10.34 -7.02 4.23
N GLN A 47 -10.14 -6.07 5.14
CA GLN A 47 -10.46 -4.64 4.96
C GLN A 47 -9.35 -3.83 4.27
N ILE A 48 -8.16 -4.41 4.04
CA ILE A 48 -7.04 -3.76 3.37
C ILE A 48 -6.43 -4.64 2.26
N GLY A 49 -5.70 -4.00 1.35
CA GLY A 49 -4.87 -4.68 0.38
C GLY A 49 -3.63 -5.30 1.02
N CYS A 50 -3.20 -6.43 0.48
CA CYS A 50 -1.99 -7.14 0.88
C CYS A 50 -0.77 -6.40 0.33
N GLY A 51 -0.03 -5.70 1.19
CA GLY A 51 1.15 -4.94 0.80
C GLY A 51 2.26 -5.84 0.26
N SER A 52 2.50 -6.97 0.92
CA SER A 52 3.51 -7.96 0.54
C SER A 52 3.25 -8.57 -0.85
N ALA A 53 1.98 -8.86 -1.18
CA ALA A 53 1.60 -9.40 -2.49
C ALA A 53 1.56 -8.33 -3.60
N SER A 54 1.13 -7.12 -3.27
CA SER A 54 0.98 -6.04 -4.26
C SER A 54 2.30 -5.36 -4.62
N LYS A 55 3.22 -5.19 -3.68
CA LYS A 55 4.52 -4.53 -3.88
C LYS A 55 5.30 -5.03 -5.10
N PRO A 56 5.57 -6.35 -5.26
CA PRO A 56 6.32 -6.83 -6.43
C PRO A 56 5.60 -6.49 -7.75
N ILE A 57 4.28 -6.61 -7.80
CA ILE A 57 3.48 -6.29 -8.99
C ILE A 57 3.62 -4.80 -9.34
N LEU A 58 3.45 -3.90 -8.37
CA LEU A 58 3.56 -2.46 -8.62
C LEU A 58 4.97 -2.06 -9.09
N LEU A 59 6.01 -2.59 -8.44
CA LEU A 59 7.39 -2.32 -8.82
C LEU A 59 7.75 -2.89 -10.20
N ASP A 60 7.20 -4.04 -10.56
CA ASP A 60 7.44 -4.63 -11.88
C ASP A 60 6.68 -3.90 -12.99
N LEU A 61 5.47 -3.37 -12.70
CA LEU A 61 4.76 -2.46 -13.59
C LEU A 61 5.55 -1.19 -13.86
N GLU A 62 6.12 -0.57 -12.82
CA GLU A 62 6.92 0.66 -12.95
C GLU A 62 8.21 0.48 -13.74
N LYS A 63 8.71 -0.76 -13.87
CA LYS A 63 9.84 -1.11 -14.76
C LYS A 63 9.42 -1.23 -16.22
N GLN A 64 8.14 -1.38 -16.53
CA GLN A 64 7.68 -1.55 -17.91
C GLN A 64 7.85 -0.27 -18.73
N PRO A 65 8.26 -0.38 -20.01
CA PRO A 65 8.23 0.73 -20.93
C PRO A 65 6.83 1.37 -20.97
N GLY A 66 6.76 2.70 -20.97
CA GLY A 66 5.49 3.43 -21.04
C GLY A 66 4.70 3.56 -19.73
N VAL A 67 5.04 2.84 -18.65
CA VAL A 67 4.42 3.07 -17.33
C VAL A 67 5.16 4.19 -16.60
N PHE A 68 4.41 5.18 -16.13
CA PHE A 68 4.93 6.25 -15.28
C PHE A 68 4.86 5.87 -13.81
N GLN A 69 3.72 5.35 -13.36
CA GLN A 69 3.47 4.96 -11.97
C GLN A 69 2.44 3.84 -11.89
N ALA A 70 2.52 3.02 -10.84
CA ALA A 70 1.51 2.02 -10.51
C ALA A 70 1.03 2.21 -9.06
N TRP A 71 -0.28 2.09 -8.86
CA TRP A 71 -0.92 2.38 -7.57
C TRP A 71 -1.90 1.28 -7.19
N LEU A 72 -2.00 0.98 -5.91
CA LEU A 72 -3.04 0.14 -5.33
C LEU A 72 -3.99 0.99 -4.48
N ASN A 73 -5.30 0.75 -4.59
CA ASN A 73 -6.25 1.34 -3.65
C ASN A 73 -6.15 0.65 -2.27
N ARG A 74 -6.58 1.33 -1.21
CA ARG A 74 -6.51 0.81 0.17
C ARG A 74 -7.10 -0.59 0.34
N ALA A 75 -8.18 -0.89 -0.37
CA ALA A 75 -8.87 -2.18 -0.26
C ALA A 75 -8.15 -3.33 -0.98
N GLY A 76 -7.13 -3.06 -1.81
CA GLY A 76 -6.45 -4.09 -2.60
C GLY A 76 -7.28 -4.64 -3.76
N THR A 77 -8.29 -3.89 -4.20
CA THR A 77 -9.24 -4.33 -5.22
C THR A 77 -9.00 -3.67 -6.58
N ILE A 78 -8.25 -2.57 -6.63
CA ILE A 78 -8.02 -1.82 -7.88
C ILE A 78 -6.54 -1.46 -7.97
N ILE A 79 -5.94 -1.76 -9.11
CA ILE A 79 -4.66 -1.21 -9.55
C ILE A 79 -4.93 -0.06 -10.52
N ALA A 80 -4.28 1.08 -10.33
CA ALA A 80 -4.24 2.15 -11.33
C ALA A 80 -2.84 2.20 -11.96
N VAL A 81 -2.80 2.19 -13.29
CA VAL A 81 -1.58 2.38 -14.08
C VAL A 81 -1.65 3.75 -14.72
N VAL A 82 -0.66 4.58 -14.39
CA VAL A 82 -0.46 5.89 -15.01
C VAL A 82 0.53 5.74 -16.15
N TRP A 83 0.13 6.12 -17.35
CA TRP A 83 0.95 6.02 -18.55
C TRP A 83 1.84 7.25 -18.74
N LYS A 84 3.05 7.05 -19.25
CA LYS A 84 3.88 8.13 -19.80
C LYS A 84 3.20 8.76 -21.02
N PRO A 85 3.39 10.06 -21.30
CA PRO A 85 2.75 10.74 -22.42
C PRO A 85 2.98 10.05 -23.77
N GLU A 86 4.17 9.48 -23.97
CA GLU A 86 4.61 8.79 -25.19
C GLU A 86 4.18 7.32 -25.28
N SER A 87 3.46 6.80 -24.28
CA SER A 87 3.04 5.39 -24.26
C SER A 87 1.96 5.12 -25.30
N ASP A 88 2.31 4.30 -26.29
CA ASP A 88 1.43 3.86 -27.38
C ASP A 88 0.48 2.71 -26.98
N THR A 89 -0.50 2.44 -27.84
CA THR A 89 -1.52 1.41 -27.62
C THR A 89 -0.93 0.01 -27.49
N GLU A 90 0.12 -0.33 -28.25
CA GLU A 90 0.74 -1.66 -28.21
C GLU A 90 1.41 -1.89 -26.85
N THR A 91 2.15 -0.90 -26.36
CA THR A 91 2.81 -0.91 -25.05
C THR A 91 1.78 -1.08 -23.93
N ARG A 92 0.69 -0.29 -23.95
CA ARG A 92 -0.39 -0.40 -22.97
C ARG A 92 -1.04 -1.79 -23.00
N SER A 93 -1.26 -2.33 -24.19
CA SER A 93 -1.86 -3.68 -24.37
C SER A 93 -0.97 -4.79 -23.81
N LYS A 94 0.36 -4.69 -23.94
CA LYS A 94 1.30 -5.68 -23.38
C LYS A 94 1.24 -5.69 -21.85
N VAL A 95 1.26 -4.51 -21.23
CA VAL A 95 1.14 -4.37 -19.77
C VAL A 95 -0.21 -4.89 -19.26
N ALA A 96 -1.31 -4.56 -19.95
CA ALA A 96 -2.64 -5.06 -19.61
C ALA A 96 -2.73 -6.60 -19.71
N THR A 97 -2.02 -7.20 -20.68
CA THR A 97 -1.94 -8.66 -20.81
C THR A 97 -1.18 -9.30 -19.65
N GLY A 98 -0.03 -8.74 -19.26
CA GLY A 98 0.72 -9.23 -18.09
C GLY A 98 -0.11 -9.17 -16.81
N LEU A 99 -0.83 -8.07 -16.60
CA LEU A 99 -1.74 -7.95 -15.44
C LEU A 99 -2.86 -9.00 -15.43
N LYS A 100 -3.31 -9.45 -16.59
CA LYS A 100 -4.31 -10.53 -16.68
C LYS A 100 -3.77 -11.86 -16.18
N GLU A 101 -2.48 -12.14 -16.40
CA GLU A 101 -1.81 -13.32 -15.85
C GLU A 101 -1.78 -13.26 -14.31
N ASP A 102 -1.63 -12.05 -13.76
CA ASP A 102 -1.77 -11.76 -12.32
C ASP A 102 -3.23 -11.69 -11.83
N ARG A 103 -4.18 -12.16 -12.66
CA ARG A 103 -5.64 -12.17 -12.40
C ARG A 103 -6.25 -10.77 -12.27
N ALA A 104 -5.59 -9.72 -12.74
CA ALA A 104 -6.15 -8.38 -12.81
C ALA A 104 -6.85 -8.12 -14.16
N THR A 105 -8.05 -7.55 -14.13
CA THR A 105 -8.87 -7.31 -15.34
C THR A 105 -9.12 -5.83 -15.53
N GLU A 106 -8.83 -5.30 -16.73
CA GLU A 106 -9.06 -3.88 -17.01
C GLU A 106 -10.54 -3.53 -16.94
N LEU A 107 -10.87 -2.46 -16.21
CA LEU A 107 -12.22 -1.94 -16.10
C LEU A 107 -12.58 -1.12 -17.35
N GLN A 108 -13.87 -1.12 -17.70
CA GLN A 108 -14.41 -0.40 -18.86
C GLN A 108 -15.73 0.31 -18.51
N GLY A 109 -16.08 1.36 -19.27
CA GLY A 109 -17.33 2.12 -19.08
C GLY A 109 -17.48 2.74 -17.69
N ASP A 110 -18.69 2.71 -17.13
CA ASP A 110 -19.02 3.36 -15.86
C ASP A 110 -18.13 2.93 -14.67
N SER A 111 -17.72 1.65 -14.63
CA SER A 111 -16.86 1.14 -13.55
C SER A 111 -15.47 1.76 -13.61
N ARG A 112 -14.94 1.90 -14.84
CA ARG A 112 -13.67 2.59 -15.12
C ARG A 112 -13.76 4.05 -14.74
N ASP A 113 -14.82 4.75 -15.14
CA ASP A 113 -14.94 6.18 -14.87
C ASP A 113 -15.02 6.48 -13.36
N LYS A 114 -15.77 5.67 -12.60
CA LYS A 114 -15.82 5.78 -11.13
C LYS A 114 -14.46 5.53 -10.49
N ALA A 115 -13.74 4.50 -10.93
CA ALA A 115 -12.42 4.17 -10.39
C ALA A 115 -11.38 5.26 -10.69
N VAL A 116 -11.40 5.83 -11.91
CA VAL A 116 -10.52 6.96 -12.27
C VAL A 116 -10.86 8.21 -11.45
N GLN A 117 -12.13 8.54 -11.26
CA GLN A 117 -12.52 9.65 -10.40
C GLN A 117 -12.08 9.45 -8.95
N ASN A 118 -12.21 8.22 -8.43
CA ASN A 118 -11.70 7.88 -7.10
C ASN A 118 -10.17 8.03 -7.02
N PHE A 119 -9.43 7.57 -8.03
CA PHE A 119 -7.98 7.73 -8.13
C PHE A 119 -7.56 9.21 -8.13
N LEU A 120 -8.20 10.02 -8.97
CA LEU A 120 -7.91 11.45 -9.08
C LEU A 120 -8.25 12.25 -7.81
N SER A 121 -9.08 11.72 -6.91
CA SER A 121 -9.30 12.32 -5.59
C SER A 121 -8.08 12.24 -4.67
N GLY A 122 -7.10 11.38 -4.99
CA GLY A 122 -5.83 11.20 -4.30
C GLY A 122 -5.90 10.51 -2.93
N LYS A 123 -7.09 10.17 -2.43
CA LYS A 123 -7.24 9.56 -1.09
C LYS A 123 -7.28 8.04 -1.14
N GLY A 124 -6.47 7.40 -0.30
CA GLY A 124 -6.50 5.95 -0.11
C GLY A 124 -5.84 5.16 -1.24
N TRP A 125 -4.79 5.73 -1.84
CA TRP A 125 -3.98 5.10 -2.88
C TRP A 125 -2.52 5.04 -2.42
N TYR A 126 -1.86 3.94 -2.76
CA TYR A 126 -0.51 3.60 -2.30
C TYR A 126 0.32 3.21 -3.52
N HIS A 127 1.49 3.82 -3.68
CA HIS A 127 2.39 3.65 -4.83
C HIS A 127 3.65 2.88 -4.44
N GLY A 128 4.14 1.99 -5.31
CA GLY A 128 5.43 1.33 -5.14
C GLY A 128 5.68 0.82 -3.70
N ALA A 129 6.64 1.42 -2.99
CA ALA A 129 6.98 1.04 -1.62
C ALA A 129 5.99 1.55 -0.54
N ASP A 130 5.09 2.49 -0.84
CA ASP A 130 4.11 2.99 0.15
C ASP A 130 3.12 1.92 0.60
N VAL A 131 2.95 0.84 -0.17
CA VAL A 131 2.15 -0.33 0.24
C VAL A 131 2.77 -1.06 1.44
N ASP A 132 4.03 -0.79 1.80
CA ASP A 132 4.62 -1.26 3.07
C ASP A 132 3.79 -0.79 4.27
N ARG A 133 3.10 0.36 4.17
CA ARG A 133 2.18 0.82 5.22
C ARG A 133 0.98 -0.11 5.38
N LEU A 134 0.51 -0.73 4.30
CA LEU A 134 -0.56 -1.74 4.38
C LEU A 134 -0.04 -3.01 5.03
N SER A 135 1.18 -3.44 4.69
CA SER A 135 1.86 -4.56 5.37
C SER A 135 2.06 -4.30 6.86
N GLU A 136 2.37 -3.06 7.25
CA GLU A 136 2.53 -2.68 8.66
C GLU A 136 1.19 -2.70 9.42
N GLU A 137 0.09 -2.25 8.79
CA GLU A 137 -1.26 -2.36 9.35
C GLU A 137 -1.71 -3.83 9.47
N GLU A 138 -1.40 -4.66 8.47
CA GLU A 138 -1.63 -6.11 8.47
C GLU A 138 -0.90 -6.80 9.63
N ALA A 139 0.38 -6.48 9.84
CA ALA A 139 1.18 -7.00 10.94
C ALA A 139 0.54 -6.73 12.31
N ASP A 140 0.01 -5.51 12.52
CA ASP A 140 -0.64 -5.13 13.77
C ASP A 140 -1.94 -5.93 14.00
N ILE A 141 -2.69 -6.19 12.93
CA ILE A 141 -3.93 -6.98 12.97
C ILE A 141 -3.63 -8.44 13.33
N ILE A 142 -2.63 -9.04 12.68
CA ILE A 142 -2.20 -10.41 12.94
C ILE A 142 -1.71 -10.53 14.39
N ALA A 143 -0.83 -9.63 14.83
CA ALA A 143 -0.29 -9.61 16.19
C ALA A 143 -1.41 -9.52 17.24
N ALA A 144 -2.35 -8.59 17.06
CA ALA A 144 -3.50 -8.43 17.95
C ALA A 144 -4.35 -9.69 18.02
N ARG A 145 -4.59 -10.35 16.88
CA ARG A 145 -5.38 -11.59 16.83
C ARG A 145 -4.69 -12.75 17.53
N LEU A 146 -3.39 -12.95 17.30
CA LEU A 146 -2.61 -14.00 17.97
C LEU A 146 -2.63 -13.83 19.49
N VAL A 147 -2.42 -12.61 19.99
CA VAL A 147 -2.50 -12.31 21.42
C VAL A 147 -3.91 -12.54 21.96
N HIS A 148 -4.94 -12.12 21.23
CA HIS A 148 -6.33 -12.34 21.61
C HIS A 148 -6.66 -13.83 21.76
N TRP A 149 -6.17 -14.70 20.87
CA TRP A 149 -6.36 -16.14 20.99
C TRP A 149 -5.69 -16.76 22.21
N VAL A 150 -4.51 -16.26 22.59
CA VAL A 150 -3.85 -16.69 23.84
C VAL A 150 -4.67 -16.24 25.05
N GLN A 151 -5.15 -14.99 25.07
CA GLN A 151 -6.00 -14.46 26.13
C GLN A 151 -7.35 -15.17 26.24
N ALA A 152 -7.91 -15.64 25.13
CA ALA A 152 -9.18 -16.36 25.11
C ALA A 152 -9.08 -17.75 25.78
N LYS A 153 -7.86 -18.31 25.89
CA LYS A 153 -7.63 -19.69 26.37
C LYS A 153 -6.72 -19.76 27.61
N SER A 154 -6.24 -18.63 28.11
CA SER A 154 -5.35 -18.55 29.28
C SER A 154 -5.40 -17.18 29.94
N GLU A 155 -4.99 -17.10 31.21
CA GLU A 155 -4.82 -15.81 31.88
C GLU A 155 -3.51 -15.14 31.45
N LEU A 156 -3.62 -13.94 30.87
CA LEU A 156 -2.48 -13.11 30.50
C LEU A 156 -2.71 -11.71 31.06
N THR A 157 -1.79 -11.25 31.91
CA THR A 157 -1.83 -9.87 32.44
C THR A 157 -1.78 -8.86 31.30
N LYS A 158 -2.43 -7.72 31.48
CA LYS A 158 -2.44 -6.63 30.50
C LYS A 158 -1.04 -6.26 30.00
N ASP A 159 -0.08 -6.07 30.89
CA ASP A 159 1.30 -5.68 30.53
C ASP A 159 1.99 -6.72 29.65
N LYS A 160 1.84 -8.02 29.97
CA LYS A 160 2.36 -9.10 29.13
C LYS A 160 1.69 -9.15 27.76
N ALA A 161 0.37 -8.96 27.70
CA ALA A 161 -0.37 -8.95 26.43
C ALA A 161 0.07 -7.80 25.53
N GLU A 162 0.18 -6.58 26.08
CA GLU A 162 0.64 -5.40 25.35
C GLU A 162 2.10 -5.54 24.89
N GLY A 163 2.97 -6.08 25.75
CA GLY A 163 4.36 -6.36 25.40
C GLY A 163 4.49 -7.39 24.28
N LEU A 164 3.76 -8.50 24.39
CA LEU A 164 3.74 -9.57 23.38
C LEU A 164 3.20 -9.06 22.04
N GLN A 165 2.09 -8.31 22.05
CA GLN A 165 1.52 -7.75 20.83
C GLN A 165 2.51 -6.83 20.13
N ARG A 166 3.20 -5.96 20.88
CA ARG A 166 4.23 -5.07 20.32
C ARG A 166 5.37 -5.87 19.68
N ALA A 167 5.89 -6.88 20.38
CA ALA A 167 6.99 -7.71 19.90
C ALA A 167 6.63 -8.52 18.63
N PHE A 168 5.41 -9.04 18.57
CA PHE A 168 4.88 -9.67 17.35
C PHE A 168 4.72 -8.69 16.21
N SER A 169 4.11 -7.53 16.47
CA SER A 169 3.92 -6.48 15.46
C SER A 169 5.25 -6.09 14.83
N ASP A 170 6.27 -5.81 15.64
CA ASP A 170 7.60 -5.41 15.16
C ASP A 170 8.31 -6.47 14.33
N THR A 171 8.03 -7.75 14.60
CA THR A 171 8.61 -8.87 13.85
C THR A 171 7.88 -9.08 12.54
N LEU A 172 6.54 -9.16 12.59
CA LEU A 172 5.69 -9.30 11.41
C LEU A 172 5.85 -8.13 10.43
N ARG A 173 6.02 -6.89 10.92
CA ARG A 173 6.33 -5.73 10.08
C ARG A 173 7.60 -5.94 9.26
N LYS A 174 8.66 -6.51 9.86
CA LYS A 174 9.91 -6.79 9.14
C LYS A 174 9.69 -7.86 8.08
N ASP A 175 8.95 -8.92 8.41
CA ASP A 175 8.67 -9.99 7.46
C ASP A 175 7.82 -9.51 6.28
N LEU A 176 6.68 -8.90 6.55
CA LEU A 176 5.70 -8.47 5.54
C LEU A 176 6.19 -7.31 4.66
N THR A 177 7.24 -6.59 5.09
CA THR A 177 7.90 -5.56 4.26
C THR A 177 9.19 -6.05 3.59
N GLY A 178 9.57 -7.32 3.78
CA GLY A 178 10.77 -7.93 3.21
C GLY A 178 12.09 -7.46 3.84
N LYS A 179 12.04 -6.94 5.08
CA LYS A 179 13.19 -6.42 5.84
C LYS A 179 13.74 -7.42 6.87
N SER A 180 13.17 -8.62 6.97
CA SER A 180 13.69 -9.65 7.88
C SER A 180 14.91 -10.37 7.30
N VAL A 181 15.75 -10.87 8.20
CA VAL A 181 16.96 -11.62 7.88
C VAL A 181 16.85 -12.99 8.55
N GLY A 182 16.08 -13.89 7.93
CA GLY A 182 15.83 -15.24 8.45
C GLY A 182 14.35 -15.55 8.69
N PRO A 183 14.03 -16.78 9.10
CA PRO A 183 12.65 -17.19 9.38
C PRO A 183 12.06 -16.39 10.55
N ASN A 184 10.74 -16.24 10.56
CA ASN A 184 10.06 -15.60 11.68
C ASN A 184 10.18 -16.46 12.94
N HIS A 185 10.61 -15.84 14.04
CA HIS A 185 10.82 -16.47 15.33
C HIS A 185 9.75 -16.06 16.36
N LEU A 186 8.47 -15.97 15.96
CA LEU A 186 7.35 -15.61 16.86
C LEU A 186 7.35 -16.45 18.13
N GLU A 187 7.62 -17.76 18.02
CA GLU A 187 7.70 -18.64 19.18
C GLU A 187 8.81 -18.23 20.15
N ASP A 188 9.99 -17.87 19.65
CA ASP A 188 11.14 -17.52 20.49
C ASP A 188 10.88 -16.21 21.22
N ILE A 189 10.31 -15.23 20.52
CA ILE A 189 9.86 -13.96 21.10
C ILE A 189 8.81 -14.21 22.18
N ALA A 190 7.86 -15.11 21.92
CA ALA A 190 6.78 -15.40 22.85
C ALA A 190 7.26 -15.98 24.18
N ARG A 191 8.41 -16.69 24.21
CA ARG A 191 8.97 -17.27 25.43
C ARG A 191 9.37 -16.24 26.48
N GLU A 192 9.55 -14.99 26.09
CA GLU A 192 9.78 -13.88 27.04
C GLU A 192 8.51 -13.51 27.83
N TYR A 193 7.34 -13.82 27.29
CA TYR A 193 6.04 -13.40 27.82
C TYR A 193 5.20 -14.56 28.37
N LEU A 194 5.26 -15.70 27.68
CA LEU A 194 4.37 -16.84 27.84
C LEU A 194 5.06 -18.02 28.53
N ASP A 195 4.31 -18.74 29.35
CA ASP A 195 4.73 -20.05 29.86
C ASP A 195 4.58 -21.17 28.82
N GLN A 196 4.99 -22.39 29.17
CA GLN A 196 4.99 -23.52 28.23
C GLN A 196 3.58 -23.94 27.77
N GLU A 197 2.55 -23.81 28.60
CA GLU A 197 1.17 -24.14 28.20
C GLU A 197 0.61 -23.06 27.28
N GLN A 198 0.87 -21.79 27.58
CA GLN A 198 0.52 -20.66 26.74
C GLN A 198 1.22 -20.71 25.37
N ILE A 199 2.47 -21.17 25.31
CA ILE A 199 3.19 -21.39 24.06
C ILE A 199 2.49 -22.46 23.19
N LYS A 200 1.94 -23.52 23.78
CA LYS A 200 1.18 -24.53 22.99
C LYS A 200 -0.07 -23.92 22.36
N ILE A 201 -0.77 -23.06 23.10
CA ILE A 201 -1.92 -22.31 22.58
C ILE A 201 -1.49 -21.43 21.41
N LEU A 202 -0.42 -20.67 21.57
CA LEU A 202 0.14 -19.81 20.52
C LEU A 202 0.51 -20.61 19.26
N LYS A 203 1.14 -21.77 19.40
CA LYS A 203 1.52 -22.62 18.26
C LYS A 203 0.31 -23.06 17.44
N GLN A 204 -0.80 -23.35 18.09
CA GLN A 204 -2.04 -23.66 17.37
C GLN A 204 -2.60 -22.42 16.68
N ALA A 205 -2.58 -21.28 17.38
CA ALA A 205 -2.96 -19.99 16.82
C ALA A 205 -2.16 -19.62 15.56
N ILE A 206 -0.83 -19.79 15.57
CA ILE A 206 0.02 -19.52 14.40
C ILE A 206 -0.39 -20.40 13.21
N LYS A 207 -0.64 -21.70 13.43
CA LYS A 207 -1.12 -22.60 12.37
C LYS A 207 -2.47 -22.20 11.81
N ASP A 208 -3.37 -21.75 12.69
CA ASP A 208 -4.69 -21.28 12.28
C ASP A 208 -4.56 -19.96 11.48
N GLU A 209 -3.61 -19.09 11.81
CA GLU A 209 -3.32 -17.88 11.04
C GLU A 209 -2.70 -18.19 9.67
N GLU A 210 -1.73 -19.10 9.59
CA GLU A 210 -1.16 -19.59 8.33
C GLU A 210 -2.25 -20.18 7.42
N ALA A 211 -3.24 -20.88 8.00
CA ALA A 211 -4.38 -21.39 7.25
C ALA A 211 -5.22 -20.23 6.65
N ILE A 212 -5.49 -19.17 7.42
CA ILE A 212 -6.19 -17.97 6.94
C ILE A 212 -5.43 -17.32 5.77
N GLU A 213 -4.11 -17.15 5.89
CA GLU A 213 -3.27 -16.59 4.84
C GLU A 213 -3.32 -17.40 3.55
N ASN A 214 -3.43 -18.72 3.66
CA ASN A 214 -3.60 -19.63 2.52
C ASN A 214 -5.05 -19.66 1.97
N GLY A 215 -5.96 -18.84 2.52
CA GLY A 215 -7.36 -18.78 2.11
C GLY A 215 -8.21 -19.92 2.67
N GLU A 216 -7.69 -20.69 3.62
CA GLU A 216 -8.43 -21.72 4.33
C GLU A 216 -9.21 -21.10 5.49
N ARG A 217 -10.35 -21.71 5.82
CA ARG A 217 -11.13 -21.33 7.01
C ARG A 217 -10.65 -22.19 8.17
N PRO A 218 -10.05 -21.61 9.24
CA PRO A 218 -9.73 -22.39 10.42
C PRO A 218 -11.01 -23.01 10.97
N VAL A 219 -10.98 -24.31 11.21
CA VAL A 219 -12.11 -25.02 11.80
C VAL A 219 -12.32 -24.46 13.22
N PRO A 220 -13.51 -23.96 13.59
CA PRO A 220 -13.78 -23.59 14.96
C PRO A 220 -13.65 -24.86 15.81
N LYS A 221 -12.58 -24.96 16.59
CA LYS A 221 -12.52 -25.97 17.66
C LYS A 221 -13.28 -25.38 18.82
N GLU A 222 -14.56 -25.77 18.92
CA GLU A 222 -15.45 -25.45 20.03
C GLU A 222 -14.70 -25.64 21.37
N GLY A 223 -14.82 -24.63 22.24
CA GLY A 223 -14.30 -24.66 23.60
C GLY A 223 -15.21 -25.45 24.53
#